data_AF-A0A3B8UA85-F1
#
_entry.id   AF-A0A3B8UA85-F1
#
_cell.length_a   1.000
_cell.length_b   1.000
_cell.length_c   1.000
_cell.angle_alpha   90.00
_cell.angle_beta   90.00
_cell.angle_gamma   90.00
#
_symmetry.space_group_name_H-M   'P 1'
#
loop_
_entity.id
_entity.type
_entity.pdbx_description
1 polymer ?
#
loop_
_entity_poly.entity_id
_entity_poly.type
_entity_poly.pdbx_seq_one_letter_code
_entity_poly.pdbx_strand_id
1 'polypeptide(L)' 'MAYTFLKGQGVAIGDSIYEEKESAAAAEIIKEAALKKIPCHLPVDFVVADRFERDANKKTVNV' A
#
# COMPACT_ATOMS: atom_id res chain seq x y z
N MET A 1 0.29 4.78 5.38
CA MET A 1 -1.15 4.49 5.22
C MET A 1 -1.48 3.63 4.00
N ALA A 2 -1.41 4.09 2.74
CA ALA A 2 -1.78 3.25 1.58
C ALA A 2 -1.01 1.90 1.55
N TYR A 3 0.29 1.93 1.83
CA TYR A 3 1.10 0.70 1.95
C TYR A 3 0.69 -0.21 3.10
N THR A 4 0.09 0.30 4.18
CA THR A 4 -0.49 -0.52 5.26
C THR A 4 -1.67 -1.34 4.76
N PHE A 5 -2.55 -0.73 3.94
CA PHE A 5 -3.67 -1.43 3.30
C PHE A 5 -3.17 -2.46 2.28
N LEU A 6 -2.22 -2.08 1.42
CA LEU A 6 -1.62 -2.99 0.45
C LEU A 6 -0.89 -4.16 1.11
N LYS A 7 -0.14 -3.91 2.19
CA LYS A 7 0.51 -4.96 2.98
C LYS A 7 -0.51 -5.89 3.63
N GLY A 8 -1.61 -5.35 4.16
CA GLY A 8 -2.74 -6.12 4.69
C GLY A 8 -3.41 -7.02 3.64
N GLN A 9 -3.37 -6.65 2.36
CA GLN A 9 -3.82 -7.47 1.23
C GLN A 9 -2.77 -8.49 0.74
N GLY A 10 -1.55 -8.48 1.31
CA GLY A 10 -0.46 -9.36 0.88
C GLY A 10 0.38 -8.83 -0.28
N VAL A 11 0.20 -7.58 -0.69
CA VAL A 11 1.01 -6.94 -1.75
C VAL A 11 2.43 -6.67 -1.23
N ALA A 12 3.44 -6.93 -2.06
CA ALA A 12 4.82 -6.62 -1.74
C ALA A 12 5.08 -5.10 -1.85
N ILE A 13 5.53 -4.47 -0.76
CA ILE A 13 5.76 -3.02 -0.68
C ILE A 13 7.24 -2.62 -0.54
N GLY A 14 8.16 -3.60 -0.52
CA GLY A 14 9.58 -3.35 -0.25
C GLY A 14 9.79 -2.63 1.09
N ASP A 15 10.64 -1.61 1.09
CA ASP A 15 10.97 -0.78 2.26
C ASP A 15 9.99 0.41 2.46
N SER A 16 8.84 0.37 1.79
CA SER A 16 7.85 1.44 1.91
C SER A 16 7.29 1.53 3.33
N ILE A 17 7.08 2.76 3.79
CA ILE A 17 6.62 3.03 5.16
C ILE A 17 5.19 2.50 5.36
N TYR A 18 5.02 1.64 6.35
CA TYR A 18 3.75 1.06 6.76
C TYR A 18 3.70 0.84 8.27
N GLU A 19 2.50 0.61 8.77
CA GLU A 19 2.26 0.34 10.19
C GLU A 19 1.94 -1.14 10.39
N GLU A 20 2.90 -1.88 10.93
CA GLU A 20 2.80 -3.34 11.07
C GLU A 20 1.62 -3.76 11.94
N LYS A 21 1.44 -3.10 13.08
CA LYS A 21 0.35 -3.38 14.03
C LYS A 21 -1.04 -3.12 13.43
N GLU A 22 -1.13 -2.20 12.49
CA GLU A 22 -2.39 -1.80 11.86
C GLU A 22 -2.68 -2.55 10.55
N SER A 23 -1.72 -3.32 10.03
CA SER A 23 -1.88 -4.05 8.76
C SER A 23 -3.00 -5.10 8.84
N ALA A 24 -3.18 -5.75 10.00
CA ALA A 24 -4.29 -6.67 10.22
C ALA A 24 -5.65 -5.94 10.23
N ALA A 25 -5.73 -4.80 10.92
CA ALA A 25 -6.94 -3.98 10.96
C ALA A 25 -7.29 -3.43 9.56
N ALA A 26 -6.31 -3.00 8.78
CA ALA A 26 -6.50 -2.53 7.41
C ALA A 26 -7.09 -3.63 6.51
N ALA A 27 -6.67 -4.88 6.66
CA ALA A 27 -7.23 -6.02 5.93
C ALA A 27 -8.72 -6.24 6.27
N GLU A 28 -9.09 -6.15 7.55
CA GLU A 28 -10.49 -6.27 7.98
C GLU A 28 -11.36 -5.11 7.47
N ILE A 29 -10.85 -3.87 7.47
CA ILE A 29 -11.56 -2.71 6.91
C ILE A 29 -11.88 -2.92 5.43
N ILE A 30 -10.95 -3.45 4.64
CA ILE A 30 -11.18 -3.74 3.22
C ILE A 30 -12.24 -4.82 3.05
N LYS A 31 -12.20 -5.88 3.86
CA LYS A 31 -13.22 -6.94 3.83
C LYS A 31 -14.59 -6.39 4.16
N GLU A 32 -14.71 -5.58 5.21
CA GLU A 32 -15.96 -4.92 5.57
C GLU A 32 -16.49 -4.00 4.47
N ALA A 33 -15.61 -3.19 3.86
CA ALA A 33 -15.98 -2.32 2.76
C ALA A 33 -16.51 -3.12 1.56
N ALA A 34 -15.86 -4.25 1.23
CA ALA A 34 -16.33 -5.17 0.18
C ALA A 34 -17.72 -5.75 0.51
N LEU A 35 -17.95 -6.18 1.75
CA LEU A 35 -19.26 -6.67 2.22
C LEU A 35 -20.34 -5.59 2.11
N LYS A 36 -20.00 -4.35 2.45
CA LYS A 36 -20.89 -3.18 2.37
C LYS A 36 -21.02 -2.60 0.95
N LYS A 37 -20.34 -3.20 -0.04
CA LYS A 37 -20.27 -2.69 -1.44
C LYS A 37 -19.76 -1.25 -1.52
N ILE A 38 -18.89 -0.86 -0.61
CA ILE A 38 -18.24 0.44 -0.59
C ILE A 38 -16.94 0.33 -1.40
N PRO A 39 -16.74 1.14 -2.44
CA PRO A 39 -15.51 1.10 -3.22
C PRO A 39 -14.33 1.65 -2.41
N CYS A 40 -13.27 0.84 -2.29
CA CYS A 40 -11.98 1.28 -1.75
C CYS A 40 -11.03 1.59 -2.90
N HIS A 41 -10.76 2.87 -3.15
CA HIS A 41 -9.79 3.29 -4.15
C HIS A 41 -8.39 3.33 -3.55
N LEU A 42 -7.56 2.35 -3.92
CA LEU A 42 -6.13 2.31 -3.63
C LEU A 42 -5.33 2.64 -4.89
N PRO A 43 -4.11 3.19 -4.77
CA PRO A 43 -3.27 3.44 -5.94
C PRO A 43 -2.92 2.12 -6.64
N VAL A 44 -2.96 2.14 -7.97
CA VAL A 44 -2.65 0.99 -8.84
C VAL A 44 -1.21 1.02 -9.34
N ASP A 45 -0.55 2.16 -9.21
CA ASP A 45 0.82 2.42 -9.61
C ASP A 45 1.56 3.28 -8.57
N PHE A 46 2.88 3.14 -8.53
CA PHE A 46 3.75 3.83 -7.59
C PHE A 46 5.04 4.25 -8.27
N VAL A 47 5.46 5.49 -8.02
CA VAL A 47 6.83 5.92 -8.30
C VAL A 47 7.68 5.59 -7.08
N VAL A 48 8.59 4.63 -7.25
CA VAL A 48 9.50 4.17 -6.19
C VAL A 48 10.93 4.64 -6.47
N ALA A 49 11.71 4.76 -5.41
CA ALA A 49 13.13 5.13 -5.47
C ALA A 49 13.98 4.14 -4.66
N ASP A 50 15.26 4.07 -4.99
CA ASP A 50 16.26 3.27 -4.26
C ASP A 50 16.66 3.87 -2.91
N ARG A 51 16.54 5.20 -2.77
CA ARG A 51 16.85 5.96 -1.54
C ARG A 51 16.04 7.24 -1.43
N PHE A 52 15.94 7.80 -0.22
CA PHE A 52 15.24 9.06 0.03
C PHE A 52 16.16 10.28 -0.21
N GLU A 53 16.52 10.51 -1.47
CA GLU A 53 17.41 11.61 -1.89
C GLU A 53 16.91 12.28 -3.17
N ARG A 54 17.40 13.49 -3.45
CA ARG A 54 16.95 14.31 -4.60
C ARG A 54 17.25 13.64 -5.94
N ASP A 55 18.43 13.01 -6.04
CA ASP A 55 19.02 12.37 -7.21
C ASP A 55 18.86 10.84 -7.21
N ALA A 56 18.01 10.31 -6.32
CA ALA A 56 17.68 8.90 -6.26
C ALA A 56 17.13 8.37 -7.59
N ASN A 57 17.42 7.10 -7.89
CA ASN A 57 16.95 6.46 -9.12
C ASN A 57 15.47 6.14 -8.97
N LYS A 58 14.63 6.68 -9.86
CA LYS A 58 13.17 6.52 -9.81
C LYS A 58 12.68 5.58 -10.90
N LYS A 59 11.66 4.79 -10.58
CA LYS A 59 10.91 3.99 -11.56
C LYS A 59 9.44 3.94 -11.17
N THR A 60 8.58 3.77 -12.15
CA THR A 60 7.16 3.48 -11.92
C THR A 60 6.95 1.97 -11.89
N VAL A 61 6.22 1.48 -10.90
CA VAL A 61 5.82 0.07 -10.75
C VAL A 61 4.31 -0.01 -10.59
N ASN A 62 3.70 -1.07 -11.12
CA ASN A 62 2.28 -1.35 -10.94
C ASN A 62 2.09 -2.41 -9.85
N VAL A 63 0.96 -2.34 -9.15
CA VAL A 63 0.53 -3.33 -8.14
C VAL A 63 -0.07 -4.57 -8.79
#